data_AF-A0A7V9SJ15-F1
#
_entry.id   AF-A0A7V9SJ15-F1
#
_cell.length_a   1.000
_cell.length_b   1.000
_cell.length_c   1.000
_cell.angle_alpha   90.00
_cell.angle_beta   90.00
_cell.angle_gamma   90.00
#
_symmetry.space_group_name_H-M   'P 1'
#
loop_
_entity.id
_entity.type
_entity.pdbx_description
1 polymer ?
#
loop_
_entity_poly.entity_id
_entity_poly.type
_entity_poly.pdbx_seq_one_letter_code
_entity_poly.pdbx_strand_id
1 'polypeptide(L)'
;VGSEEVNAYLKEITGVEVTSKDFRTWAGTVLAAQLLREFEAYTCDSEAKKNIVRAVETVAKRLGNTKAVCRKCYIHPAVIDAYLDGSMMETIAQRAQKVARAVDRLTAEEARVLGLLQRRLGRDVRKKAS
;
A
#
# COMPACT_ATOMS: atom_id res chain seq x y z
N VAL A 1 -1.40 -23.73 17.04
CA VAL A 1 -1.69 -22.35 16.62
C VAL A 1 -2.03 -22.31 15.15
N GLY A 2 -3.32 -22.34 14.83
CA GLY A 2 -3.85 -22.14 13.48
C GLY A 2 -4.22 -20.67 13.19
N SER A 3 -4.57 -20.36 11.94
CA SER A 3 -4.96 -19.00 11.51
C SER A 3 -6.19 -18.46 12.25
N GLU A 4 -7.09 -19.36 12.68
CA GLU A 4 -8.28 -19.01 13.45
C GLU A 4 -7.91 -18.52 14.86
N GLU A 5 -6.97 -19.18 15.52
CA GLU A 5 -6.46 -18.79 16.84
C GLU A 5 -5.78 -17.41 16.78
N VAL A 6 -4.98 -17.15 15.74
CA VAL A 6 -4.32 -15.84 15.55
C VAL A 6 -5.36 -14.74 15.30
N ASN A 7 -6.35 -14.98 14.46
CA ASN A 7 -7.39 -13.99 14.19
C ASN A 7 -8.28 -13.74 15.42
N ALA A 8 -8.59 -14.79 16.20
CA ALA A 8 -9.31 -14.65 17.46
C ALA A 8 -8.54 -13.78 18.45
N TYR A 9 -7.22 -14.03 18.60
CA TYR A 9 -6.35 -13.22 19.44
C TYR A 9 -6.27 -11.76 18.96
N LEU A 10 -6.14 -11.53 17.65
CA LEU A 10 -6.13 -10.17 17.07
C LEU A 10 -7.43 -9.42 17.36
N LYS A 11 -8.58 -10.09 17.25
CA LYS A 11 -9.88 -9.51 17.58
C LYS A 11 -9.99 -9.18 19.06
N GLU A 12 -9.51 -10.05 19.94
CA GLU A 12 -9.52 -9.86 21.39
C GLU A 12 -8.73 -8.61 21.80
N ILE A 13 -7.52 -8.41 21.27
CA ILE A 13 -6.64 -7.31 21.69
C ILE A 13 -6.95 -5.97 20.99
N THR A 14 -7.53 -6.00 19.79
CA THR A 14 -7.81 -4.77 19.01
C THR A 14 -9.24 -4.27 19.16
N GLY A 15 -10.19 -5.14 19.55
CA GLY A 15 -11.62 -4.82 19.61
C GLY A 15 -12.27 -4.60 18.24
N VAL A 16 -11.53 -4.77 17.14
CA VAL A 16 -11.99 -4.61 15.76
C VAL A 16 -11.75 -5.89 14.97
N GLU A 17 -12.50 -6.07 13.89
CA GLU A 17 -12.34 -7.23 13.01
C GLU A 17 -11.11 -7.02 12.11
N VAL A 18 -9.95 -7.48 12.60
CA VAL A 18 -8.68 -7.48 11.86
C VAL A 18 -8.17 -8.90 11.78
N THR A 19 -7.77 -9.30 10.58
CA THR A 19 -7.24 -10.63 10.29
C THR A 19 -5.76 -10.58 9.95
N SER A 20 -5.10 -11.73 10.03
CA SER A 20 -3.72 -11.91 9.55
C SER A 20 -3.54 -11.50 8.08
N LYS A 21 -4.60 -11.56 7.27
CA LYS A 21 -4.59 -11.13 5.87
C LYS A 21 -4.45 -9.62 5.76
N ASP A 22 -5.11 -8.85 6.63
CA ASP A 22 -5.08 -7.38 6.58
C ASP A 22 -3.66 -6.86 6.82
N PHE A 23 -2.93 -7.45 7.76
CA PHE A 23 -1.51 -7.15 7.97
C PHE A 23 -0.65 -7.47 6.73
N ARG A 24 -0.89 -8.61 6.07
CA ARG A 24 -0.17 -8.97 4.83
C ARG A 24 -0.51 -8.04 3.68
N THR A 25 -1.75 -7.58 3.59
CA THR A 25 -2.18 -6.60 2.58
C THR A 25 -1.58 -5.23 2.84
N TRP A 26 -1.54 -4.79 4.10
CA TRP A 26 -0.86 -3.55 4.49
C TRP A 26 0.63 -3.61 4.16
N ALA A 27 1.33 -4.63 4.65
CA ALA A 27 2.76 -4.81 4.42
C ALA A 27 3.11 -4.94 2.92
N GLY A 28 2.29 -5.69 2.16
CA GLY A 28 2.46 -5.83 0.71
C GLY A 28 2.29 -4.50 -0.03
N THR A 29 1.31 -3.71 0.37
CA THR A 29 1.05 -2.37 -0.19
C THR A 29 2.17 -1.39 0.13
N VAL A 30 2.64 -1.37 1.38
CA VAL A 30 3.75 -0.50 1.82
C VAL A 30 5.04 -0.85 1.08
N LEU A 31 5.38 -2.13 1.00
CA LEU A 31 6.57 -2.59 0.27
C LEU A 31 6.49 -2.25 -1.21
N ALA A 32 5.33 -2.43 -1.85
CA ALA A 32 5.15 -2.06 -3.26
C ALA A 32 5.36 -0.56 -3.48
N ALA A 33 4.80 0.29 -2.61
CA ALA A 33 4.95 1.74 -2.70
C ALA A 33 6.40 2.19 -2.51
N GLN A 34 7.10 1.58 -1.54
CA GLN A 34 8.52 1.85 -1.31
C GLN A 34 9.36 1.52 -2.56
N LEU A 35 9.20 0.32 -3.11
CA LEU A 35 9.95 -0.13 -4.29
C LEU A 35 9.68 0.72 -5.53
N LEU A 36 8.41 1.05 -5.79
CA LEU A 36 8.04 1.88 -6.95
C LEU A 36 8.61 3.30 -6.84
N ARG A 37 8.72 3.84 -5.62
CA ARG A 37 9.39 5.11 -5.40
C ARG A 37 10.89 5.00 -5.64
N GLU A 38 11.54 3.94 -5.15
CA GLU A 38 12.97 3.70 -5.35
C GLU A 38 13.33 3.49 -6.83
N PHE A 39 12.40 3.00 -7.65
CA PHE A 39 12.61 2.85 -9.09
C PHE A 39 12.51 4.16 -9.90
N GLU A 40 12.20 5.29 -9.23
CA GLU A 40 12.11 6.66 -9.75
C GLU A 40 11.35 6.83 -11.10
N ALA A 41 11.30 8.08 -11.58
CA ALA A 41 10.52 8.49 -12.74
C ALA A 41 10.98 7.75 -14.00
N TYR A 42 10.03 7.18 -14.73
CA TYR A 42 10.27 6.53 -16.00
C TYR A 42 10.10 7.53 -17.15
N THR A 43 10.76 7.26 -18.28
CA THR A 43 10.67 8.11 -19.48
C THR A 43 9.69 7.55 -20.51
N CYS A 44 9.27 6.28 -20.37
CA CYS A 44 8.27 5.67 -21.23
C CYS A 44 7.44 4.56 -20.52
N ASP A 45 6.29 4.23 -21.10
CA ASP A 45 5.37 3.21 -20.58
C ASP A 45 5.99 1.82 -20.40
N SER A 46 6.98 1.47 -21.23
CA SER A 46 7.63 0.17 -21.16
C SER A 46 8.48 0.03 -19.89
N GLU A 47 9.12 1.11 -19.45
CA GLU A 47 9.88 1.19 -18.21
C GLU A 47 8.93 1.14 -17.00
N ALA A 48 7.83 1.89 -17.04
CA ALA A 48 6.82 1.86 -15.99
C ALA A 48 6.30 0.44 -15.74
N LYS A 49 5.97 -0.29 -16.81
CA LYS A 49 5.52 -1.69 -16.74
C LYS A 49 6.59 -2.60 -16.14
N LYS A 50 7.87 -2.45 -16.54
CA LYS A 50 8.99 -3.23 -15.97
C LYS A 50 9.13 -2.98 -14.47
N ASN A 51 9.02 -1.72 -14.04
CA ASN A 51 9.13 -1.34 -12.63
C ASN A 51 7.98 -1.93 -11.79
N ILE A 52 6.74 -1.88 -12.31
CA ILE A 52 5.58 -2.52 -11.66
C ILE A 52 5.78 -4.02 -11.55
N VAL A 53 6.22 -4.69 -12.62
CA VAL A 53 6.48 -6.13 -12.60
C VAL A 53 7.52 -6.48 -11.54
N ARG A 54 8.65 -5.75 -11.50
CA ARG A 54 9.69 -5.95 -10.48
C ARG A 54 9.18 -5.73 -9.05
N ALA A 55 8.37 -4.71 -8.82
CA ALA A 55 7.80 -4.45 -7.50
C ALA A 55 6.88 -5.59 -7.06
N VAL A 56 5.97 -6.03 -7.94
CA VAL A 56 5.04 -7.14 -7.68
C VAL A 56 5.81 -8.44 -7.45
N GLU A 57 6.89 -8.70 -8.19
CA GLU A 57 7.77 -9.85 -8.00
C GLU A 57 8.41 -9.88 -6.62
N THR A 58 8.94 -8.76 -6.17
CA THR A 58 9.56 -8.66 -4.84
C THR A 58 8.54 -8.88 -3.73
N VAL A 59 7.33 -8.30 -3.86
CA VAL A 59 6.24 -8.52 -2.89
C VAL A 59 5.80 -9.98 -2.89
N ALA A 60 5.67 -10.60 -4.07
CA ALA A 60 5.33 -12.01 -4.23
C ALA A 60 6.34 -12.93 -3.53
N LYS A 61 7.64 -12.68 -3.73
CA LYS A 61 8.73 -13.39 -3.03
C LYS A 61 8.64 -13.20 -1.52
N ARG A 62 8.39 -11.97 -1.05
CA ARG A 62 8.30 -11.66 0.39
C ARG A 62 7.11 -12.33 1.08
N LEU A 63 5.97 -12.42 0.40
CA LEU A 63 4.74 -12.99 0.96
C LEU A 63 4.57 -14.49 0.69
N GLY A 64 5.44 -15.10 -0.13
CA GLY A 64 5.32 -16.51 -0.52
C GLY A 64 4.09 -16.78 -1.39
N ASN A 65 3.69 -15.82 -2.22
CA ASN A 65 2.51 -15.90 -3.09
C ASN A 65 2.90 -15.70 -4.56
N THR A 66 2.00 -16.02 -5.49
CA THR A 66 2.24 -15.73 -6.92
C THR A 66 2.10 -14.23 -7.20
N LYS A 67 2.74 -13.76 -8.29
CA LYS A 67 2.63 -12.36 -8.75
C LYS A 67 1.16 -11.95 -8.94
N ALA A 68 0.36 -12.82 -9.55
CA ALA A 68 -1.06 -12.60 -9.78
C ALA A 68 -1.85 -12.45 -8.47
N VAL A 69 -1.59 -13.31 -7.50
CA VAL A 69 -2.24 -13.25 -6.17
C VAL A 69 -1.82 -11.99 -5.42
N CYS A 70 -0.53 -11.63 -5.41
CA CYS A 70 -0.07 -10.41 -4.77
C CYS A 70 -0.68 -9.16 -5.39
N ARG A 71 -0.68 -9.05 -6.71
CA ARG A 71 -1.28 -7.92 -7.42
C ARG A 71 -2.78 -7.79 -7.16
N LYS A 72 -3.50 -8.91 -7.03
CA LYS A 72 -4.96 -8.91 -6.82
C LYS A 72 -5.38 -8.72 -5.37
N CYS A 73 -4.64 -9.29 -4.41
CA CYS A 73 -5.12 -9.46 -3.04
C CYS A 73 -4.29 -8.73 -1.97
N TYR A 74 -3.04 -8.36 -2.27
CA TYR A 74 -2.09 -7.88 -1.27
C TYR A 74 -1.46 -6.52 -1.59
N ILE A 75 -1.66 -6.01 -2.81
CA ILE A 75 -1.19 -4.68 -3.22
C ILE A 75 -2.42 -3.84 -3.56
N HIS A 76 -2.59 -2.72 -2.87
CA HIS A 76 -3.68 -1.80 -3.17
C HIS A 76 -3.47 -1.14 -4.55
N PRO A 77 -4.47 -1.14 -5.47
CA PRO A 77 -4.31 -0.64 -6.84
C PRO A 77 -3.90 0.83 -6.91
N ALA A 78 -4.40 1.66 -5.99
CA ALA A 78 -4.03 3.08 -5.90
C ALA A 78 -2.51 3.36 -5.78
N VAL A 79 -1.71 2.40 -5.32
CA VAL A 79 -0.24 2.51 -5.31
C VAL A 79 0.32 2.42 -6.73
N ILE A 80 -0.18 1.46 -7.52
CA ILE A 80 0.21 1.30 -8.92
C ILE A 80 -0.28 2.50 -9.75
N ASP A 81 -1.53 2.94 -9.52
CA ASP A 81 -2.10 4.08 -10.23
C ASP A 81 -1.31 5.37 -9.93
N ALA A 82 -0.89 5.56 -8.69
CA ALA A 82 -0.07 6.71 -8.30
C ALA A 82 1.32 6.72 -8.90
N TYR A 83 1.89 5.54 -9.12
CA TYR A 83 3.14 5.42 -9.86
C TYR A 83 2.94 5.80 -11.33
N LEU A 84 1.87 5.30 -11.96
CA LEU A 84 1.56 5.53 -13.38
C LEU A 84 1.12 6.96 -13.73
N ASP A 85 0.56 7.71 -12.78
CA ASP A 85 0.17 9.11 -13.00
C ASP A 85 1.14 10.13 -12.39
N GLY A 86 2.30 9.66 -11.91
CA GLY A 86 3.36 10.50 -11.34
C GLY A 86 3.04 11.11 -9.97
N SER A 87 1.82 10.94 -9.45
CA SER A 87 1.42 11.55 -8.18
C SER A 87 1.98 10.85 -6.94
N MET A 88 2.67 9.72 -7.11
CA MET A 88 3.42 9.04 -6.04
C MET A 88 4.47 9.98 -5.40
N MET A 89 5.09 10.86 -6.19
CA MET A 89 6.11 11.81 -5.72
C MET A 89 5.49 13.09 -5.12
N GLU A 90 4.32 13.53 -5.61
CA GLU A 90 3.62 14.73 -5.08
C GLU A 90 3.14 14.58 -3.63
N THR A 91 2.98 13.36 -3.15
CA THR A 91 2.16 13.07 -1.96
C THR A 91 2.92 13.28 -0.63
N ILE A 92 4.21 13.62 -0.66
CA ILE A 92 5.11 13.37 0.47
C ILE A 92 5.20 14.50 1.52
N ALA A 93 5.00 15.77 1.18
CA ALA A 93 5.40 16.83 2.12
C ALA A 93 4.37 17.19 3.21
N GLN A 94 3.10 17.38 2.87
CA GLN A 94 2.18 18.10 3.80
C GLN A 94 1.27 17.22 4.68
N ARG A 95 0.86 16.04 4.20
CA ARG A 95 -0.05 15.13 4.96
C ARG A 95 0.68 14.06 5.76
N ALA A 96 1.78 13.52 5.23
CA ALA A 96 2.59 12.53 5.93
C ALA A 96 3.08 13.07 7.29
N GLN A 97 3.47 14.35 7.35
CA GLN A 97 3.87 15.01 8.61
C GLN A 97 2.73 15.07 9.64
N LYS A 98 1.49 15.35 9.20
CA LYS A 98 0.32 15.47 10.08
C LYS A 98 -0.17 14.10 10.57
N VAL A 99 -0.10 13.09 9.71
CA VAL A 99 -0.44 11.69 10.03
C VAL A 99 0.61 11.05 10.94
N ALA A 100 1.91 11.21 10.65
CA ALA A 100 2.98 10.71 11.50
C ALA A 100 2.95 11.35 12.90
N ARG A 101 2.56 12.63 13.01
CA ARG A 101 2.36 13.29 14.32
C ARG A 101 1.11 12.82 15.06
N ALA A 102 0.07 12.39 14.35
CA ALA A 102 -1.18 11.91 14.94
C ALA A 102 -1.13 10.42 15.32
N VAL A 103 -0.22 9.67 14.71
CA VAL A 103 -0.05 8.23 14.92
C VAL A 103 1.42 7.98 15.23
N ASP A 104 1.78 8.09 16.51
CA ASP A 104 3.14 7.99 17.07
C ASP A 104 3.87 6.65 16.81
N ARG A 105 3.27 5.75 16.02
CA ARG A 105 3.72 4.37 15.77
C ARG A 105 3.87 3.99 14.29
N LEU A 106 3.61 4.90 13.34
CA LEU A 106 3.81 4.61 11.92
C LEU A 106 5.22 4.98 11.45
N THR A 107 5.82 4.12 10.65
CA THR A 107 7.03 4.47 9.90
C THR A 107 6.73 5.55 8.85
N ALA A 108 7.78 6.21 8.35
CA ALA A 108 7.63 7.24 7.31
C ALA A 108 6.96 6.70 6.03
N GLU A 109 7.23 5.44 5.68
CA GLU A 109 6.61 4.77 4.53
C GLU A 109 5.12 4.52 4.74
N GLU A 110 4.76 4.01 5.90
CA GLU A 110 3.37 3.77 6.28
C GLU A 110 2.56 5.06 6.29
N ALA A 111 3.12 6.14 6.84
CA ALA A 111 2.47 7.46 6.86
C ALA A 111 2.25 8.01 5.44
N ARG A 112 3.21 7.82 4.52
CA ARG A 112 3.09 8.23 3.11
C ARG A 112 2.01 7.45 2.38
N VAL A 113 2.01 6.13 2.53
CA VAL A 113 0.99 5.25 1.93
C VAL A 113 -0.39 5.61 2.46
N LEU A 114 -0.52 5.81 3.77
CA LEU A 114 -1.79 6.22 4.37
C LEU A 114 -2.27 7.57 3.80
N GLY A 115 -1.38 8.56 3.68
CA GLY A 115 -1.70 9.84 3.06
C GLY A 115 -2.13 9.73 1.59
N LEU A 116 -1.48 8.85 0.83
CA LEU A 116 -1.83 8.53 -0.56
C LEU A 116 -3.23 7.93 -0.66
N LEU A 117 -3.51 6.89 0.12
CA LEU A 117 -4.80 6.20 0.10
C LEU A 117 -5.93 7.13 0.54
N GLN A 118 -5.74 7.92 1.59
CA GLN A 118 -6.72 8.92 2.04
C GLN A 118 -7.03 9.97 0.96
N ARG A 119 -6.00 10.44 0.21
CA ARG A 119 -6.20 11.38 -0.91
C ARG A 119 -7.03 10.74 -2.03
N ARG A 120 -6.72 9.50 -2.40
CA ARG A 120 -7.37 8.76 -3.50
C ARG A 120 -8.81 8.40 -3.16
N LEU A 121 -9.04 7.77 -2.01
CA LEU A 121 -10.39 7.44 -1.53
C LEU A 121 -11.25 8.71 -1.41
N GLY A 122 -10.68 9.82 -0.92
CA GLY A 122 -11.38 11.09 -0.86
C GLY A 122 -11.68 11.73 -2.23
N ARG A 123 -10.94 11.40 -3.29
CA ARG A 123 -11.27 11.80 -4.68
C ARG A 123 -12.37 10.93 -5.26
N ASP A 124 -12.30 9.62 -5.04
CA ASP A 124 -13.28 8.66 -5.57
C ASP A 124 -14.68 8.91 -4.98
N VAL A 125 -14.76 9.22 -3.69
CA VAL A 125 -16.01 9.62 -3.03
C VAL A 125 -16.58 10.90 -3.66
N ARG A 126 -15.73 11.91 -3.92
CA ARG A 126 -16.16 13.17 -4.57
C ARG A 126 -16.62 12.95 -6.01
N LYS A 127 -15.92 12.10 -6.77
CA LYS A 127 -16.26 11.77 -8.15
C LYS A 127 -17.59 11.01 -8.27
N LYS A 128 -17.94 10.18 -7.29
CA LYS A 128 -19.25 9.49 -7.23
C LYS A 128 -20.41 10.41 -6.81
N ALA A 129 -20.11 11.55 -6.21
CA ALA A 129 -21.11 12.51 -5.72
C ALA A 129 -21.37 13.67 -6.69
N SER A 130 -20.69 13.71 -7.84
CA SER A 130 -20.91 14.64 -8.96
C SER A 130 -21.52 13.91 -10.14
#